data_AF-A0A353QYN0-F1
#
_entry.id   AF-A0A353QYN0-F1
#
_cell.length_a   1.000
_cell.length_b   1.000
_cell.length_c   1.000
_cell.angle_alpha   90.00
_cell.angle_beta   90.00
_cell.angle_gamma   90.00
#
_symmetry.space_group_name_H-M   'P 1'
#
loop_
_entity.id
_entity.type
_entity.pdbx_description
1 polymer ?
#
loop_
_entity_poly.entity_id
_entity_poly.type
_entity_poly.pdbx_seq_one_letter_code
_entity_poly.pdbx_strand_id
1 'polypeptide(L)'
;MEKKTIRCAIYTRKSSKEGLEQDFNSLDAQREACESYIKSQQHEGWVLIDKQYNDGGFSGGTLERPALKELFQDIEDGKVDTVVVYKIDRLTRSLMDFSKIVELFDKKSTTFVSIIQQFNTTTSMGRLTLNILLSFAQFEREVTGERIVKAISRSHYWNNLILSAKVKCNTDIQKMENFNSLAYIRKIIDLRFLCPDIVEAILAGTQPKDLSICKLFEVKTLSWQEQKKILNF
;
A
#
# COMPACT_ATOMS: atom_id res chain seq x y z
N MET A 1 -41.34 -6.91 1.13
CA MET A 1 -40.21 -7.27 0.24
C MET A 1 -39.20 -8.02 1.09
N GLU A 2 -38.86 -9.26 0.75
CA GLU A 2 -37.79 -9.99 1.44
C GLU A 2 -36.48 -9.21 1.30
N LYS A 3 -35.81 -8.92 2.42
CA LYS A 3 -34.50 -8.28 2.40
C LYS A 3 -33.49 -9.26 1.79
N LYS A 4 -32.70 -8.77 0.83
CA LYS A 4 -31.63 -9.54 0.18
C LYS A 4 -30.61 -9.99 1.24
N THR A 5 -30.22 -11.26 1.20
CA THR A 5 -29.15 -11.80 2.05
C THR A 5 -27.81 -11.15 1.69
N ILE A 6 -27.07 -10.71 2.71
CA ILE A 6 -25.72 -10.13 2.59
C ILE A 6 -24.74 -11.10 3.22
N ARG A 7 -23.89 -11.74 2.40
CA ARG A 7 -22.88 -12.71 2.84
C ARG A 7 -21.64 -11.99 3.36
N CYS A 8 -21.38 -12.15 4.64
CA CYS A 8 -20.32 -11.45 5.36
C CYS A 8 -19.14 -12.39 5.61
N ALA A 9 -17.95 -11.99 5.18
CA ALA A 9 -16.68 -12.64 5.50
C ALA A 9 -15.97 -11.89 6.63
N ILE A 10 -15.36 -12.62 7.57
CA ILE A 10 -14.51 -12.03 8.60
C ILE A 10 -13.06 -12.27 8.24
N TYR A 11 -12.26 -11.19 8.25
CA TYR A 11 -10.82 -11.28 8.10
C TYR A 11 -10.09 -10.90 9.39
N THR A 12 -9.24 -11.80 9.88
CA THR A 12 -8.42 -11.57 11.08
C THR A 12 -6.93 -11.66 10.77
N ARG A 13 -6.12 -10.90 11.53
CA ARG A 13 -4.66 -10.91 11.36
C ARG A 13 -3.93 -10.67 12.68
N LYS A 14 -2.78 -11.34 12.84
CA LYS A 14 -1.79 -11.10 13.90
C LYS A 14 -0.39 -11.15 13.28
N SER A 15 0.48 -10.20 13.60
CA SER A 15 1.85 -10.17 13.04
C SER A 15 2.82 -11.11 13.75
N SER A 16 2.61 -11.38 15.03
CA SER A 16 3.43 -12.33 15.78
C SER A 16 2.88 -13.75 15.67
N LYS A 17 3.78 -14.74 15.63
CA LYS A 17 3.44 -16.16 15.79
C LYS A 17 3.28 -16.58 17.25
N GLU A 18 3.73 -15.75 18.19
CA GLU A 18 3.67 -16.06 19.62
C GLU A 18 2.24 -16.15 20.11
N GLY A 19 1.91 -17.22 20.84
CA GLY A 19 0.58 -17.45 21.40
C GLY A 19 -0.51 -17.65 20.36
N LEU A 20 -0.17 -18.11 19.14
CA LEU A 20 -1.15 -18.64 18.19
C LEU A 20 -1.62 -20.05 18.57
N GLU A 21 -0.77 -20.82 19.24
CA GLU A 21 -1.04 -22.20 19.72
C GLU A 21 -1.95 -22.25 20.97
N GLN A 22 -2.31 -21.08 21.53
CA GLN A 22 -3.21 -21.02 22.69
C GLN A 22 -4.66 -21.23 22.25
N ASP A 23 -5.44 -21.96 23.06
CA ASP A 23 -6.86 -22.25 22.80
C ASP A 23 -7.72 -20.99 22.56
N PHE A 24 -7.31 -19.84 23.09
CA PHE A 24 -7.90 -18.54 22.80
C PHE A 24 -6.82 -17.47 22.68
N ASN A 25 -6.76 -16.81 21.53
CA ASN A 25 -5.78 -15.77 21.25
C ASN A 25 -6.43 -14.49 20.66
N SER A 26 -5.59 -13.51 20.32
CA SER A 26 -6.04 -12.22 19.82
C SER A 26 -6.78 -12.27 18.46
N LEU A 27 -6.66 -13.36 17.68
CA LEU A 27 -7.45 -13.59 16.46
C LEU A 27 -8.88 -13.98 16.83
N ASP A 28 -9.05 -14.79 17.87
CA ASP A 28 -10.36 -15.24 18.35
C ASP A 28 -11.15 -14.06 18.92
N ALA A 29 -10.51 -13.21 19.74
CA ALA A 29 -11.13 -11.98 20.23
C ALA A 29 -11.53 -11.00 19.10
N GLN A 30 -10.74 -10.93 18.02
CA GLN A 30 -11.10 -10.13 16.85
C GLN A 30 -12.32 -10.72 16.14
N ARG A 31 -12.32 -12.05 15.98
CA ARG A 31 -13.40 -12.77 15.30
C ARG A 31 -14.69 -12.65 16.08
N GLU A 32 -14.69 -12.92 17.38
CA GLU A 32 -15.86 -12.82 18.26
C GLU A 32 -16.52 -11.43 18.20
N ALA A 33 -15.70 -10.36 18.18
CA ALA A 33 -16.20 -9.01 17.98
C ALA A 33 -16.90 -8.84 16.62
N CYS A 34 -16.32 -9.40 15.55
CA CYS A 34 -16.91 -9.37 14.21
C CYS A 34 -18.19 -10.19 14.11
N GLU A 35 -18.22 -11.38 14.69
CA GLU A 35 -19.39 -12.24 14.72
C GLU A 35 -20.53 -11.58 15.49
N SER A 36 -20.23 -10.99 16.65
CA SER A 36 -21.20 -10.23 17.44
C SER A 36 -21.77 -9.03 16.66
N TYR A 37 -20.91 -8.32 15.93
CA TYR A 37 -21.35 -7.22 15.08
C TYR A 37 -22.25 -7.72 13.93
N ILE A 38 -21.84 -8.74 13.18
CA ILE A 38 -22.66 -9.32 12.10
C ILE A 38 -24.01 -9.80 12.64
N LYS A 39 -24.02 -10.45 13.81
CA LYS A 39 -25.23 -10.90 14.49
C LYS A 39 -26.16 -9.72 14.81
N SER A 40 -25.62 -8.59 15.28
CA SER A 40 -26.41 -7.38 15.52
C SER A 40 -27.07 -6.82 14.23
N GLN A 41 -26.47 -7.08 13.06
CA GLN A 41 -26.95 -6.62 11.75
C GLN A 41 -27.84 -7.65 11.03
N GLN A 42 -28.25 -8.74 11.68
CA GLN A 42 -29.11 -9.77 11.06
C GLN A 42 -30.44 -9.21 10.51
N HIS A 43 -30.97 -8.16 11.14
CA HIS A 43 -32.18 -7.46 10.67
C HIS A 43 -31.98 -6.74 9.32
N GLU A 44 -30.74 -6.51 8.90
CA GLU A 44 -30.35 -6.01 7.58
C GLU A 44 -30.04 -7.14 6.58
N GLY A 45 -30.29 -8.41 6.95
CA GLY A 45 -30.05 -9.58 6.09
C GLY A 45 -28.61 -10.09 6.13
N TRP A 46 -27.79 -9.63 7.08
CA TRP A 46 -26.40 -10.05 7.21
C TRP A 46 -26.27 -11.48 7.71
N VAL A 47 -25.48 -12.28 7.00
CA VAL A 47 -25.22 -13.69 7.31
C VAL A 47 -23.72 -13.93 7.23
N LEU A 48 -23.14 -14.42 8.33
CA LEU A 48 -21.75 -14.85 8.36
C LEU A 48 -21.56 -16.11 7.52
N ILE A 49 -20.53 -16.13 6.67
CA ILE A 49 -20.12 -17.34 5.96
C ILE A 49 -19.23 -18.22 6.85
N ASP A 50 -19.32 -19.54 6.66
CA ASP A 50 -18.60 -20.52 7.49
C ASP A 50 -17.07 -20.44 7.30
N LYS A 51 -16.61 -20.05 6.11
CA LYS A 51 -15.18 -20.01 5.78
C LYS A 51 -14.47 -18.95 6.63
N GLN A 52 -13.35 -19.34 7.23
CA GLN A 52 -12.52 -18.44 8.04
C GLN A 52 -11.32 -17.94 7.27
N TYR A 53 -11.01 -16.65 7.41
CA TYR A 53 -9.82 -16.02 6.81
C TYR A 53 -8.94 -15.45 7.93
N ASN A 54 -7.95 -16.23 8.35
CA ASN A 54 -7.11 -15.91 9.49
C ASN A 54 -5.63 -15.94 9.09
N ASP A 55 -4.95 -14.80 9.19
CA ASP A 55 -3.51 -14.70 8.94
C ASP A 55 -2.73 -14.46 10.25
N GLY A 56 -2.29 -15.55 10.88
CA GLY A 56 -1.39 -15.53 12.03
C GLY A 56 0.09 -15.49 11.62
N GLY A 57 0.89 -14.62 12.23
CA GLY A 57 2.31 -14.47 11.92
C GLY A 57 2.63 -13.62 10.67
N PHE A 58 1.64 -12.87 10.15
CA PHE A 58 1.81 -12.08 8.94
C PHE A 58 1.72 -10.57 9.19
N SER A 59 2.62 -9.81 8.57
CA SER A 59 2.65 -8.35 8.63
C SER A 59 1.50 -7.73 7.84
N GLY A 60 0.85 -6.72 8.40
CA GLY A 60 -0.11 -5.89 7.66
C GLY A 60 0.53 -4.92 6.65
N GLY A 61 1.84 -5.01 6.41
CA GLY A 61 2.55 -4.20 5.41
C GLY A 61 2.67 -4.86 4.04
N THR A 62 2.09 -6.04 3.84
CA THR A 62 2.09 -6.77 2.57
C THR A 62 0.70 -7.33 2.28
N LEU A 63 0.30 -7.39 1.02
CA LEU A 63 -0.90 -8.10 0.58
C LEU A 63 -0.64 -9.59 0.30
N GLU A 64 0.62 -10.01 0.31
CA GLU A 64 1.05 -11.39 0.08
C GLU A 64 0.80 -12.26 1.32
N ARG A 65 -0.47 -12.56 1.57
CA ARG A 65 -0.93 -13.34 2.73
C ARG A 65 -1.89 -14.43 2.30
N PRO A 66 -1.72 -15.69 2.76
CA PRO A 66 -2.54 -16.81 2.30
C PRO A 66 -4.04 -16.59 2.45
N ALA A 67 -4.51 -16.26 3.66
CA ALA A 67 -5.95 -16.12 3.89
C ALA A 67 -6.53 -14.88 3.22
N LEU A 68 -5.76 -13.78 3.13
CA LEU A 68 -6.20 -12.60 2.39
C LEU A 68 -6.34 -12.85 0.88
N LYS A 69 -5.41 -13.61 0.28
CA LYS A 69 -5.51 -13.98 -1.14
C LYS A 69 -6.72 -14.84 -1.41
N GLU A 70 -6.99 -15.81 -0.53
CA GLU A 70 -8.21 -16.62 -0.63
C GLU A 70 -9.47 -15.76 -0.52
N LEU A 71 -9.48 -14.78 0.40
CA LEU A 71 -10.60 -13.84 0.53
C LEU A 71 -10.81 -13.04 -0.75
N PHE A 72 -9.75 -12.53 -1.37
CA PHE A 72 -9.87 -11.82 -2.65
C PHE A 72 -10.41 -12.71 -3.75
N GLN A 73 -9.98 -13.97 -3.83
CA GLN A 73 -10.53 -14.92 -4.80
C GLN A 73 -12.03 -15.17 -4.56
N ASP A 74 -12.44 -15.38 -3.31
CA ASP A 74 -13.86 -15.61 -3.00
C ASP A 74 -14.73 -14.36 -3.23
N ILE A 75 -14.15 -13.16 -3.12
CA ILE A 75 -14.79 -11.91 -3.56
C ILE A 75 -14.90 -11.84 -5.08
N GLU A 76 -13.86 -12.21 -5.81
CA GLU A 76 -13.89 -12.24 -7.27
C GLU A 76 -14.93 -13.21 -7.83
N ASP A 77 -15.08 -14.36 -7.16
CA ASP A 77 -16.08 -15.39 -7.42
C ASP A 77 -17.51 -14.97 -6.98
N GLY A 78 -17.66 -13.81 -6.36
CA GLY A 78 -18.95 -13.29 -5.92
C GLY A 78 -19.57 -14.10 -4.77
N LYS A 79 -18.74 -14.73 -3.92
CA LYS A 79 -19.19 -15.48 -2.72
C LYS A 79 -19.33 -14.59 -1.49
N VAL A 80 -18.74 -13.39 -1.52
CA VAL A 80 -18.68 -12.44 -0.40
C VAL A 80 -19.26 -11.09 -0.82
N ASP A 81 -20.28 -10.63 -0.08
CA ASP A 81 -20.91 -9.33 -0.31
C ASP A 81 -20.34 -8.25 0.63
N THR A 82 -19.89 -8.63 1.83
CA THR A 82 -19.28 -7.71 2.80
C THR A 82 -18.08 -8.32 3.51
N VAL A 83 -17.00 -7.56 3.64
CA VAL A 83 -15.84 -7.92 4.46
C VAL A 83 -15.88 -7.15 5.78
N VAL A 84 -15.80 -7.88 6.89
CA VAL A 84 -15.82 -7.33 8.25
C VAL A 84 -14.47 -7.57 8.92
N VAL A 85 -13.92 -6.52 9.53
CA VAL A 85 -12.67 -6.61 10.32
C VAL A 85 -12.79 -5.87 11.63
N TYR A 86 -11.96 -6.28 12.60
CA TYR A 86 -11.91 -5.60 13.89
C TYR A 86 -11.39 -4.16 13.79
N LYS A 87 -10.32 -3.96 13.01
CA LYS A 87 -9.65 -2.67 12.74
C LYS A 87 -9.08 -2.67 11.32
N ILE A 88 -8.96 -1.49 10.70
CA ILE A 88 -8.44 -1.32 9.32
C ILE A 88 -7.02 -1.88 9.19
N ASP A 89 -6.18 -1.72 10.23
CA ASP A 89 -4.79 -2.20 10.27
C ASP A 89 -4.67 -3.75 10.24
N ARG A 90 -5.79 -4.47 10.31
CA ARG A 90 -5.87 -5.91 10.04
C ARG A 90 -5.78 -6.16 8.55
N LEU A 91 -6.57 -5.44 7.74
CA LEU A 91 -6.43 -5.51 6.28
C LEU A 91 -5.11 -4.96 5.81
N THR A 92 -4.73 -3.74 6.18
CA THR A 92 -3.47 -3.15 5.71
C THR A 92 -3.04 -1.96 6.55
N ARG A 93 -1.72 -1.77 6.67
CA ARG A 93 -1.09 -0.58 7.22
C ARG A 93 -0.56 0.37 6.15
N SER A 94 -0.64 -0.05 4.88
CA SER A 94 -0.26 0.73 3.70
C SER A 94 -1.49 1.38 3.11
N LEU A 95 -1.48 2.71 3.06
CA LEU A 95 -2.60 3.50 2.53
C LEU A 95 -2.77 3.29 1.02
N MET A 96 -1.67 3.10 0.29
CA MET A 96 -1.71 2.73 -1.13
C MET A 96 -2.39 1.39 -1.34
N ASP A 97 -2.06 0.39 -0.52
CA ASP A 97 -2.70 -0.92 -0.62
C ASP A 97 -4.16 -0.87 -0.18
N PHE A 98 -4.50 0.01 0.78
CA PHE A 98 -5.88 0.25 1.16
C PHE A 98 -6.70 0.76 -0.02
N SER A 99 -6.18 1.71 -0.80
CA SER A 99 -6.83 2.20 -2.02
C SER A 99 -7.07 1.08 -3.03
N LYS A 100 -6.11 0.18 -3.23
CA LYS A 100 -6.26 -0.96 -4.16
C LYS A 100 -7.35 -1.94 -3.70
N ILE A 101 -7.40 -2.23 -2.38
CA ILE A 101 -8.43 -3.10 -1.80
C ILE A 101 -9.81 -2.48 -2.00
N VAL A 102 -9.96 -1.19 -1.72
CA VAL A 102 -11.24 -0.48 -1.88
C VAL A 102 -11.70 -0.48 -3.34
N GLU A 103 -10.79 -0.24 -4.29
CA GLU A 103 -11.08 -0.30 -5.73
C GLU A 103 -11.53 -1.70 -6.17
N LEU A 104 -10.85 -2.75 -5.68
CA LEU A 104 -11.24 -4.14 -5.93
C LEU A 104 -12.65 -4.43 -5.41
N PHE A 105 -12.95 -3.98 -4.19
CA PHE A 105 -14.24 -4.20 -3.55
C PHE A 105 -15.36 -3.46 -4.29
N ASP A 106 -15.15 -2.20 -4.66
CA ASP A 106 -16.11 -1.40 -5.41
C ASP A 106 -16.43 -2.02 -6.77
N LYS A 107 -15.40 -2.46 -7.51
CA LYS A 107 -15.55 -3.15 -8.81
C LYS A 107 -16.41 -4.42 -8.71
N LYS A 108 -16.41 -5.09 -7.55
CA LYS A 108 -17.18 -6.30 -7.27
C LYS A 108 -18.46 -6.03 -6.48
N SER A 109 -18.81 -4.77 -6.23
CA SER A 109 -19.95 -4.37 -5.38
C SER A 109 -19.89 -5.00 -3.97
N THR A 110 -18.68 -5.31 -3.50
CA THR A 110 -18.42 -5.81 -2.16
C THR A 110 -18.22 -4.61 -1.23
N THR A 111 -18.80 -4.65 -0.04
CA THR A 111 -18.67 -3.60 0.96
C THR A 111 -17.62 -3.97 2.01
N PHE A 112 -17.06 -2.97 2.68
CA PHE A 112 -16.12 -3.16 3.78
C PHE A 112 -16.56 -2.43 5.04
N VAL A 113 -16.46 -3.11 6.19
CA VAL A 113 -16.76 -2.57 7.52
C VAL A 113 -15.66 -2.88 8.53
N SER A 114 -15.32 -1.87 9.33
CA SER A 114 -14.44 -1.97 10.50
C SER A 114 -15.24 -1.71 11.79
N ILE A 115 -14.97 -2.49 12.84
CA ILE A 115 -15.75 -2.47 14.09
C ILE A 115 -15.35 -1.33 15.02
N ILE A 116 -14.05 -1.21 15.31
CA ILE A 116 -13.58 -0.24 16.32
C ILE A 116 -13.57 1.18 15.73
N GLN A 117 -13.07 1.30 14.51
CA GLN A 117 -13.15 2.55 13.76
C GLN A 117 -14.48 2.46 13.02
N GLN A 118 -15.55 3.05 13.55
CA GLN A 118 -16.88 3.07 12.92
C GLN A 118 -16.78 3.68 11.51
N PHE A 119 -16.42 2.83 10.54
CA PHE A 119 -16.25 3.17 9.15
C PHE A 119 -17.27 2.34 8.39
N ASN A 120 -18.32 3.00 7.97
CA ASN A 120 -19.29 2.41 7.07
C ASN A 120 -19.26 3.18 5.74
N THR A 121 -18.68 2.54 4.71
CA THR A 121 -18.57 3.08 3.34
C THR A 121 -19.93 3.30 2.66
N THR A 122 -21.02 2.82 3.27
CA THR A 122 -22.40 3.07 2.83
C THR A 122 -22.97 4.40 3.35
N THR A 123 -22.34 5.03 4.35
CA THR A 123 -22.80 6.30 4.95
C THR A 123 -22.05 7.50 4.35
N SER A 124 -22.71 8.66 4.26
CA SER A 124 -22.10 9.89 3.73
C SER A 124 -20.84 10.31 4.49
N MET A 125 -20.82 10.11 5.82
CA MET A 125 -19.65 10.38 6.66
C MET A 125 -18.51 9.39 6.41
N GLY A 126 -18.80 8.08 6.27
CA GLY A 126 -17.79 7.08 5.94
C GLY A 126 -17.19 7.28 4.55
N ARG A 127 -17.98 7.74 3.56
CA ARG A 127 -17.50 8.13 2.23
C ARG A 127 -16.60 9.37 2.28
N LEU A 128 -16.94 10.38 3.10
CA LEU A 128 -16.10 11.56 3.29
C LEU A 128 -14.74 11.19 3.88
N THR A 129 -14.71 10.39 4.95
CA THR A 129 -13.44 9.98 5.57
C THR A 129 -12.62 9.07 4.64
N LEU A 130 -13.29 8.23 3.83
CA LEU A 130 -12.63 7.48 2.75
C LEU A 130 -11.99 8.42 1.73
N ASN A 131 -12.71 9.43 1.26
CA ASN A 131 -12.18 10.42 0.31
C ASN A 131 -11.00 11.21 0.90
N ILE A 132 -11.03 11.53 2.20
CA ILE A 132 -9.90 12.14 2.90
C ILE A 132 -8.69 11.19 2.93
N LEU A 133 -8.88 9.92 3.28
CA LEU A 133 -7.81 8.92 3.27
C LEU A 133 -7.24 8.70 1.86
N LEU A 134 -8.09 8.64 0.83
CA LEU A 134 -7.68 8.56 -0.56
C LEU A 134 -6.92 9.81 -1.02
N SER A 135 -7.36 11.00 -0.55
CA SER A 135 -6.65 12.26 -0.79
C SER A 135 -5.27 12.27 -0.13
N PHE A 136 -5.13 11.71 1.08
CA PHE A 136 -3.82 11.50 1.69
C PHE A 136 -2.97 10.48 0.93
N ALA A 137 -3.58 9.42 0.39
CA ALA A 137 -2.87 8.42 -0.43
C ALA A 137 -2.37 9.04 -1.74
N GLN A 138 -3.16 9.93 -2.32
CA GLN A 138 -2.80 10.70 -3.49
C GLN A 138 -1.73 11.74 -3.15
N PHE A 139 -1.87 12.46 -2.04
CA PHE A 139 -0.88 13.42 -1.56
C PHE A 139 0.48 12.77 -1.27
N GLU A 140 0.53 11.64 -0.56
CA GLU A 140 1.79 10.92 -0.33
C GLU A 140 2.41 10.41 -1.64
N ARG A 141 1.58 10.06 -2.64
CA ARG A 141 2.05 9.70 -4.00
C ARG A 141 2.63 10.91 -4.73
N GLU A 142 1.97 12.05 -4.70
CA GLU A 142 2.46 13.30 -5.29
C GLU A 142 3.77 13.73 -4.62
N VAL A 143 3.84 13.68 -3.29
CA VAL A 143 5.06 13.94 -2.52
C VAL A 143 6.17 12.93 -2.85
N THR A 144 5.84 11.66 -3.11
CA THR A 144 6.82 10.65 -3.54
C THR A 144 7.32 10.91 -4.96
N GLY A 145 6.43 11.28 -5.88
CA GLY A 145 6.78 11.71 -7.25
C GLY A 145 7.69 12.94 -7.23
N GLU A 146 7.34 13.96 -6.44
CA GLU A 146 8.17 15.14 -6.24
C GLU A 146 9.58 14.79 -5.71
N ARG A 147 9.67 13.83 -4.79
CA ARG A 147 10.97 13.38 -4.24
C ARG A 147 11.83 12.72 -5.32
N ILE A 148 11.23 11.89 -6.16
CA ILE A 148 11.94 11.23 -7.28
C ILE A 148 12.42 12.29 -8.28
N VAL A 149 11.55 13.21 -8.70
CA VAL A 149 11.90 14.31 -9.61
C VAL A 149 13.01 15.17 -9.01
N LYS A 150 12.89 15.58 -7.74
CA LYS A 150 13.92 16.34 -7.03
C LYS A 150 15.26 15.59 -7.00
N ALA A 151 15.25 14.27 -6.81
CA ALA A 151 16.48 13.47 -6.81
C ALA A 151 17.14 13.38 -8.19
N ILE A 152 16.35 13.18 -9.25
CA ILE A 152 16.85 13.18 -10.64
C ILE A 152 17.41 14.56 -11.00
N SER A 153 16.67 15.64 -10.76
CA SER A 153 17.11 17.00 -11.03
C SER A 153 18.41 17.33 -10.30
N ARG A 154 18.51 16.93 -9.02
CA ARG A 154 19.72 17.09 -8.21
C ARG A 154 20.89 16.28 -8.77
N SER A 155 20.66 15.05 -9.23
CA SER A 155 21.68 14.22 -9.88
C SER A 155 22.28 14.89 -11.10
N HIS A 156 21.43 15.42 -11.99
CA HIS A 156 21.87 16.14 -13.19
C HIS A 156 22.56 17.48 -12.85
N TYR A 157 22.04 18.22 -11.87
CA TYR A 157 22.66 19.45 -11.39
C TYR A 157 24.07 19.21 -10.86
N TRP A 158 24.24 18.21 -9.99
CA TRP A 158 25.55 17.83 -9.47
C TRP A 158 26.50 17.33 -10.54
N ASN A 159 26.01 16.55 -11.50
CA ASN A 159 26.80 16.14 -12.65
C ASN A 159 27.31 17.36 -13.44
N ASN A 160 26.46 18.37 -13.67
CA ASN A 160 26.88 19.60 -14.33
C ASN A 160 27.96 20.36 -13.54
N LEU A 161 27.87 20.42 -12.21
CA LEU A 161 28.91 21.05 -11.38
C LEU A 161 30.26 20.35 -11.48
N ILE A 162 30.25 19.02 -11.55
CA ILE A 162 31.45 18.20 -11.74
C ILE A 162 32.03 18.43 -13.13
N LEU A 163 31.20 18.34 -14.18
CA LEU A 163 31.62 18.55 -15.56
C LEU A 163 32.15 19.96 -15.80
N SER A 164 31.58 20.98 -15.14
CA SER A 164 32.06 22.35 -15.20
C SER A 164 33.24 22.63 -14.26
N ALA A 165 33.82 21.62 -13.61
CA ALA A 165 34.91 21.72 -12.64
C ALA A 165 34.68 22.69 -11.46
N LYS A 166 33.41 23.01 -11.14
CA LYS A 166 33.03 23.85 -9.99
C LYS A 166 33.15 23.08 -8.67
N VAL A 167 33.05 21.76 -8.75
CA VAL A 167 33.15 20.79 -7.65
C VAL A 167 34.10 19.69 -8.12
N LYS A 168 35.01 19.22 -7.26
CA LYS A 168 36.00 18.20 -7.63
C LYS A 168 35.55 16.79 -7.28
N CYS A 169 34.76 16.64 -6.22
CA CYS A 169 34.34 15.33 -5.74
C CYS A 169 33.04 15.37 -4.91
N ASN A 170 32.50 14.19 -4.60
CA ASN A 170 31.25 14.06 -3.84
C ASN A 170 31.31 14.68 -2.43
N THR A 171 32.50 14.82 -1.83
CA THR A 171 32.65 15.46 -0.52
C THR A 171 32.50 16.98 -0.62
N ASP A 172 32.83 17.59 -1.75
CA ASP A 172 32.57 19.01 -1.99
C ASP A 172 31.05 19.25 -2.12
N ILE A 173 30.34 18.37 -2.82
CA ILE A 173 28.87 18.39 -2.90
C ILE A 173 28.25 18.27 -1.50
N GLN A 174 28.78 17.35 -0.69
CA GLN A 174 28.30 17.15 0.69
C GLN A 174 28.38 18.42 1.53
N LYS A 175 29.53 19.11 1.46
CA LYS A 175 29.76 20.38 2.19
C LYS A 175 28.87 21.49 1.64
N MET A 176 28.76 21.61 0.31
CA MET A 176 27.98 22.65 -0.35
C MET A 176 26.48 22.57 -0.01
N GLU A 177 25.92 21.36 0.00
CA GLU A 177 24.49 21.12 0.22
C GLU A 177 24.15 20.78 1.69
N ASN A 178 25.16 20.77 2.58
CA ASN A 178 25.03 20.44 4.00
C ASN A 178 24.36 19.07 4.28
N PHE A 179 24.77 18.02 3.54
CA PHE A 179 24.27 16.66 3.74
C PHE A 179 25.06 15.90 4.81
N ASN A 180 24.36 15.19 5.70
CA ASN A 180 24.99 14.37 6.73
C ASN A 180 25.58 13.04 6.20
N SER A 181 25.23 12.60 4.98
CA SER A 181 25.59 11.28 4.46
C SER A 181 26.16 11.31 3.05
N LEU A 182 27.44 10.96 2.91
CA LEU A 182 28.09 10.77 1.62
C LEU A 182 27.56 9.53 0.87
N ALA A 183 27.08 8.52 1.60
CA ALA A 183 26.46 7.33 0.99
C ALA A 183 25.17 7.69 0.25
N TYR A 184 24.39 8.63 0.78
CA TYR A 184 23.18 9.12 0.13
C TYR A 184 23.48 9.91 -1.15
N ILE A 185 24.50 10.76 -1.12
CA ILE A 185 24.96 11.52 -2.31
C ILE A 185 25.36 10.56 -3.44
N ARG A 186 26.12 9.50 -3.11
CA ARG A 186 26.50 8.48 -4.10
C ARG A 186 25.30 7.80 -4.76
N LYS A 187 24.24 7.51 -3.99
CA LYS A 187 23.02 6.94 -4.56
C LYS A 187 22.29 7.91 -5.49
N ILE A 188 22.21 9.19 -5.12
CA ILE A 188 21.56 10.20 -5.97
C ILE A 188 22.37 10.43 -7.25
N ILE A 189 23.69 10.54 -7.16
CA ILE A 189 24.50 10.92 -8.32
C ILE A 189 24.43 9.87 -9.43
N ASP A 190 24.21 8.60 -9.10
CA ASP A 190 24.10 7.52 -10.07
C ASP A 190 22.79 7.58 -10.89
N LEU A 191 21.78 8.31 -10.42
CA LEU A 191 20.53 8.53 -11.17
C LEU A 191 20.74 9.26 -12.51
N ARG A 192 21.89 9.94 -12.71
CA ARG A 192 22.27 10.56 -13.99
C ARG A 192 22.40 9.56 -15.14
N PHE A 193 22.51 8.27 -14.81
CA PHE A 193 22.62 7.17 -15.76
C PHE A 193 21.29 6.45 -16.02
N LEU A 194 20.18 6.95 -15.47
CA LEU A 194 18.85 6.41 -15.78
C LEU A 194 18.55 6.54 -17.27
N CYS A 195 17.84 5.56 -17.80
CA CYS A 195 17.33 5.55 -19.15
C CYS A 195 16.50 6.82 -19.41
N PRO A 196 16.72 7.55 -20.52
CA PRO A 196 15.97 8.75 -20.86
C PRO A 196 14.46 8.56 -20.84
N ASP A 197 13.96 7.43 -21.38
CA ASP A 197 12.53 7.12 -21.42
C ASP A 197 11.94 6.97 -20.00
N ILE A 198 12.72 6.45 -19.05
CA ILE A 198 12.30 6.34 -17.64
C ILE A 198 12.22 7.73 -17.01
N VAL A 199 13.22 8.58 -17.27
CA VAL A 199 13.24 9.97 -16.78
C VAL A 199 12.06 10.74 -17.37
N GLU A 200 11.81 10.61 -18.67
CA GLU A 200 10.69 11.25 -19.36
C GLU A 200 9.36 10.79 -18.77
N ALA A 201 9.16 9.49 -18.60
CA ALA A 201 7.93 8.96 -18.02
C ALA A 201 7.72 9.43 -16.57
N ILE A 202 8.78 9.55 -15.76
CA ILE A 202 8.72 10.12 -14.40
C ILE A 202 8.32 11.60 -14.43
N LEU A 203 8.92 12.39 -15.33
CA LEU A 203 8.61 13.82 -15.46
C LEU A 203 7.19 14.05 -16.01
N ALA A 204 6.72 13.16 -16.87
CA ALA A 204 5.36 13.16 -17.42
C ALA A 204 4.31 12.60 -16.45
N GLY A 205 4.71 12.03 -15.29
CA GLY A 205 3.78 11.43 -14.33
C GLY A 205 3.20 10.07 -14.77
N THR A 206 3.80 9.42 -15.77
CA THR A 206 3.34 8.15 -16.37
C THR A 206 4.10 6.92 -15.86
N GLN A 207 4.98 7.10 -14.87
CA GLN A 207 5.75 6.03 -14.24
C GLN A 207 4.86 4.96 -13.56
N PRO A 208 5.37 3.72 -13.37
CA PRO A 208 4.69 2.68 -12.61
C PRO A 208 4.29 3.13 -11.20
N LYS A 209 3.09 2.73 -10.78
CA LYS A 209 2.46 3.18 -9.52
C LYS A 209 3.24 2.77 -8.26
N ASP A 210 4.06 1.73 -8.35
CA ASP A 210 4.89 1.20 -7.25
C ASP A 210 6.33 1.76 -7.25
N LEU A 211 6.64 2.69 -8.14
CA LEU A 211 7.97 3.30 -8.21
C LEU A 211 8.25 4.18 -6.99
N SER A 212 9.39 3.94 -6.35
CA SER A 212 9.90 4.75 -5.24
C SER A 212 11.37 5.08 -5.44
N ILE A 213 11.87 6.09 -4.72
CA ILE A 213 13.30 6.43 -4.74
C ILE A 213 14.19 5.27 -4.27
N CYS A 214 13.71 4.44 -3.34
CA CYS A 214 14.43 3.26 -2.89
C CYS A 214 14.60 2.24 -4.03
N LYS A 215 13.54 2.01 -4.81
CA LYS A 215 13.55 1.11 -5.97
C LYS A 215 14.53 1.60 -7.06
N LEU A 216 14.62 2.92 -7.28
CA LEU A 216 15.63 3.49 -8.17
C LEU A 216 17.07 3.24 -7.69
N PHE A 217 17.31 3.27 -6.37
CA PHE A 217 18.64 3.00 -5.80
C PHE A 217 19.05 1.53 -5.83
N GLU A 218 18.12 0.61 -6.11
CA GLU A 218 18.42 -0.82 -6.29
C GLU A 218 18.96 -1.13 -7.68
N VAL A 219 18.75 -0.24 -8.64
CA VAL A 219 19.23 -0.37 -10.02
C VAL A 219 20.74 -0.12 -10.06
N LYS A 220 21.51 -1.20 -10.18
CA LYS A 220 22.99 -1.17 -10.24
C LYS A 220 23.54 -1.37 -11.66
N THR A 221 22.67 -1.43 -12.66
CA THR A 221 23.04 -1.68 -14.06
C THR A 221 23.00 -0.40 -14.90
N LEU A 222 23.96 -0.28 -15.82
CA LEU A 222 24.00 0.78 -16.83
C LEU A 222 23.20 0.39 -18.09
N SER A 223 22.77 -0.86 -18.22
CA SER A 223 21.97 -1.32 -19.36
C SER A 223 20.55 -0.79 -19.26
N TRP A 224 20.17 0.13 -20.14
CA TRP A 224 18.82 0.71 -20.15
C TRP A 224 17.71 -0.33 -20.31
N GLN A 225 17.94 -1.42 -21.05
CA GLN A 225 16.97 -2.52 -21.17
C GLN A 225 16.74 -3.21 -19.82
N GLU A 226 17.81 -3.47 -19.06
CA GLU A 226 17.71 -4.07 -17.74
C GLU A 226 17.10 -3.10 -16.72
N GLN A 227 17.42 -1.81 -16.80
CA GLN A 227 16.81 -0.77 -15.96
C GLN A 227 15.29 -0.77 -16.13
N LYS A 228 14.79 -0.76 -17.37
CA LYS A 228 13.35 -0.82 -17.67
C LYS A 228 12.71 -2.08 -17.08
N LYS A 229 13.34 -3.24 -17.29
CA LYS A 229 12.87 -4.52 -16.74
C LYS A 229 12.78 -4.53 -15.22
N ILE A 230 13.79 -4.02 -14.51
CA ILE A 230 13.82 -3.98 -13.03
C ILE A 230 12.75 -3.00 -12.49
N LEU A 231 12.58 -1.88 -13.19
CA LEU A 231 11.68 -0.80 -12.76
C LEU A 231 10.24 -0.97 -13.26
N ASN A 232 9.96 -2.01 -14.05
CA ASN A 232 8.67 -2.28 -14.69
C ASN A 232 8.21 -1.18 -15.67
N PHE A 233 9.15 -0.63 -16.44
CA PHE A 233 8.89 0.27 -17.57
C PHE A 233 8.94 -0.48 -18.92
#